data_AF-Q2ULJ5-F1
#
_entry.id   AF-Q2ULJ5-F1
#
_cell.length_a   1.000
_cell.length_b   1.000
_cell.length_c   1.000
_cell.angle_alpha   90.00
_cell.angle_beta   90.00
_cell.angle_gamma   90.00
#
_symmetry.space_group_name_H-M   'P 1'
#
loop_
_entity.id
_entity.type
_entity.pdbx_description
1 polymer ?
#
loop_
_entity_poly.entity_id
_entity_poly.type
_entity_poly.pdbx_seq_one_letter_code
_entity_poly.pdbx_strand_id
1 'polypeptide(L)'
;MPIQAAPGTVGNLTPEQEVKLQEFWVLLLKVCGVNVEGIESNGDVATPPSPSSQKKAAPKRRFTFFGGKSNDEEEDTTANGVTTSIASINITDGDDKYGQSKEFQQAITDMKPEEIRVTLWNMVKQDNPDSLLLRFLRARKWDIKKALIMLVSTIRWRLQDVKVDDDIVKNGELAALEQSKSSDPEEKRKGEEFLKQMRMGKGYIHGVDKDGRPICVIRVRLHKPADQSTDTLDRFTVYTIESARMMLSPPVETAVSFLSLHERIFKHLT
;
A
#
# COMPACT_ATOMS: atom_id res chain seq x y z
N MET A 1 25.73 -16.13 4.19
CA MET A 1 25.16 -16.07 5.55
C MET A 1 23.65 -16.03 5.40
N PRO A 2 22.86 -16.66 6.30
CA PRO A 2 21.41 -16.54 6.25
C PRO A 2 21.01 -15.07 6.44
N ILE A 3 20.19 -14.55 5.54
CA ILE A 3 19.67 -13.18 5.64
C ILE A 3 18.65 -13.18 6.79
N GLN A 4 18.84 -12.28 7.76
CA GLN A 4 17.95 -12.15 8.90
C GLN A 4 16.89 -11.08 8.66
N ALA A 5 15.71 -11.28 9.25
CA ALA A 5 14.63 -10.31 9.25
C ALA A 5 15.05 -9.03 10.00
N ALA A 6 14.85 -7.87 9.39
CA ALA A 6 15.21 -6.59 10.01
C ALA A 6 14.25 -6.26 11.18
N PRO A 7 14.66 -5.44 12.16
CA PRO A 7 13.75 -5.02 13.23
C PRO A 7 12.47 -4.37 12.70
N GLY A 8 11.32 -4.77 13.25
CA GLY A 8 10.03 -4.24 12.83
C GLY A 8 9.48 -4.86 11.53
N THR A 9 10.04 -5.99 11.07
CA THR A 9 9.48 -6.80 9.96
C THR A 9 8.80 -8.05 10.49
N VAL A 10 8.10 -8.76 9.61
CA VAL A 10 7.52 -10.08 9.93
C VAL A 10 8.60 -11.00 10.50
N GLY A 11 8.29 -11.65 11.61
CA GLY A 11 9.22 -12.53 12.34
C GLY A 11 10.24 -11.80 13.23
N ASN A 12 10.21 -10.48 13.32
CA ASN A 12 11.10 -9.68 14.19
C ASN A 12 10.38 -8.42 14.74
N LEU A 13 9.20 -8.64 15.35
CA LEU A 13 8.40 -7.61 16.01
C LEU A 13 8.57 -7.68 17.53
N THR A 14 8.53 -6.53 18.20
CA THR A 14 8.32 -6.48 19.66
C THR A 14 6.83 -6.65 20.00
N PRO A 15 6.46 -7.01 21.24
CA PRO A 15 5.06 -7.11 21.64
C PRO A 15 4.26 -5.83 21.38
N GLU A 16 4.85 -4.66 21.62
CA GLU A 16 4.22 -3.37 21.40
C GLU A 16 4.01 -3.09 19.89
N GLN A 17 4.95 -3.54 19.06
CA GLN A 17 4.83 -3.42 17.61
C GLN A 17 3.73 -4.32 17.05
N GLU A 18 3.55 -5.50 17.63
CA GLU A 18 2.49 -6.42 17.26
C GLU A 18 1.10 -5.84 17.57
N VAL A 19 0.91 -5.26 18.76
CA VAL A 19 -0.34 -4.56 19.11
C VAL A 19 -0.64 -3.43 18.11
N LYS A 20 0.37 -2.62 17.74
CA LYS A 20 0.18 -1.56 16.75
C LYS A 20 -0.17 -2.08 15.36
N LEU A 21 0.37 -3.22 14.95
CA LEU A 21 0.01 -3.86 13.68
C LEU A 21 -1.45 -4.33 13.71
N GLN A 22 -1.90 -4.91 14.82
CA GLN A 22 -3.30 -5.33 15.00
C GLN A 22 -4.26 -4.13 14.97
N GLU A 23 -3.96 -3.07 15.72
CA GLU A 23 -4.74 -1.82 15.69
C GLU A 23 -4.79 -1.22 14.28
N PHE A 24 -3.67 -1.27 13.56
CA PHE A 24 -3.61 -0.77 12.19
C PHE A 24 -4.48 -1.58 11.23
N TRP A 25 -4.49 -2.92 11.37
CA TRP A 25 -5.39 -3.80 10.63
C TRP A 25 -6.86 -3.48 10.90
N VAL A 26 -7.25 -3.29 12.17
CA VAL A 26 -8.64 -2.95 12.54
C VAL A 26 -9.08 -1.66 11.84
N LEU A 27 -8.26 -0.61 11.86
CA LEU A 27 -8.59 0.64 11.17
C LEU A 27 -8.67 0.47 9.66
N LEU A 28 -7.73 -0.27 9.06
CA LEU A 28 -7.75 -0.55 7.63
C LEU A 28 -8.99 -1.34 7.20
N LEU A 29 -9.41 -2.32 7.99
CA LEU A 29 -10.62 -3.10 7.75
C LEU A 29 -11.88 -2.23 7.81
N LYS A 30 -11.96 -1.28 8.76
CA LYS A 30 -13.03 -0.27 8.79
C LYS A 30 -13.04 0.56 7.51
N VAL A 31 -11.89 1.07 7.05
CA VAL A 31 -11.78 1.80 5.78
C VAL A 31 -12.22 0.96 4.58
N CYS A 32 -11.98 -0.36 4.61
CA CYS A 32 -12.43 -1.31 3.59
C CYS A 32 -13.91 -1.71 3.69
N GLY A 33 -14.68 -1.10 4.61
CA GLY A 33 -16.11 -1.37 4.78
C GLY A 33 -16.41 -2.70 5.49
N VAL A 34 -15.41 -3.32 6.13
CA VAL A 34 -15.59 -4.56 6.88
C VAL A 34 -16.14 -4.22 8.26
N ASN A 35 -17.22 -4.90 8.67
CA ASN A 35 -17.74 -4.76 10.03
C ASN A 35 -16.79 -5.47 11.02
N VAL A 36 -16.20 -4.69 11.92
CA VAL A 36 -15.21 -5.14 12.91
C VAL A 36 -15.79 -5.14 14.35
N GLU A 37 -17.07 -4.76 14.49
CA GLU A 37 -17.79 -4.72 15.78
C GLU A 37 -18.01 -6.15 16.28
N GLY A 38 -17.16 -6.58 17.22
CA GLY A 38 -17.11 -7.95 17.76
C GLY A 38 -15.71 -8.53 17.87
N ILE A 39 -14.74 -7.96 17.15
CA ILE A 39 -13.31 -8.29 17.31
C ILE A 39 -12.69 -7.46 18.45
N GLU A 40 -13.19 -6.25 18.68
CA GLU A 40 -12.75 -5.34 19.75
C GLU A 40 -12.99 -5.91 21.18
N SER A 41 -13.84 -6.93 21.31
CA SER A 41 -14.24 -7.52 22.61
C SER A 41 -13.49 -8.80 23.01
N ASN A 42 -12.58 -9.33 22.18
CA ASN A 42 -11.89 -10.61 22.46
C ASN A 42 -10.41 -10.47 22.86
N GLY A 43 -10.03 -9.30 23.39
CA GLY A 43 -8.73 -9.06 24.01
C GLY A 43 -8.56 -9.66 25.42
N ASP A 44 -9.29 -10.72 25.78
CA ASP A 44 -9.02 -11.45 27.02
C ASP A 44 -7.91 -12.47 26.76
N VAL A 45 -6.71 -12.09 27.18
CA VAL A 45 -5.56 -12.98 27.33
C VAL A 45 -6.01 -14.23 28.07
N ALA A 46 -5.87 -15.39 27.41
CA ALA A 46 -6.15 -16.69 27.99
C ALA A 46 -5.22 -16.92 29.20
N THR A 47 -5.73 -16.60 30.40
CA THR A 47 -5.11 -16.99 31.66
C THR A 47 -5.18 -18.52 31.79
N PRO A 48 -4.09 -19.24 32.12
CA PRO A 48 -4.13 -20.70 32.24
C PRO A 48 -5.00 -21.14 33.42
N PRO A 49 -5.71 -22.28 33.32
CA PRO A 49 -6.66 -22.69 34.35
C PRO A 49 -5.94 -23.22 35.59
N SER A 50 -6.34 -22.75 36.77
CA SER A 50 -6.08 -23.40 38.06
C SER A 50 -7.39 -23.61 38.82
N PRO A 51 -7.47 -24.64 39.67
CA PRO A 51 -8.64 -25.52 39.70
C PRO A 51 -9.77 -25.06 40.63
N SER A 52 -10.97 -25.31 40.12
CA SER A 52 -12.27 -25.54 40.77
C SER A 52 -12.38 -25.34 42.30
N SER A 53 -13.29 -24.43 42.68
CA SER A 53 -14.08 -24.57 43.90
C SER A 53 -15.52 -24.16 43.64
N GLN A 54 -16.41 -25.14 43.74
CA GLN A 54 -17.86 -25.04 43.59
C GLN A 54 -18.48 -24.08 44.60
N LYS A 55 -19.52 -23.33 44.21
CA LYS A 55 -20.81 -23.30 44.94
C LYS A 55 -21.93 -22.51 44.21
N LYS A 56 -22.99 -23.29 43.93
CA LYS A 56 -24.44 -23.03 44.07
C LYS A 56 -25.16 -21.99 43.19
N ALA A 57 -26.33 -22.46 42.73
CA ALA A 57 -27.24 -21.88 41.76
C ALA A 57 -28.43 -21.11 42.39
N ALA A 58 -29.05 -20.24 41.57
CA ALA A 58 -30.51 -20.05 41.31
C ALA A 58 -30.86 -18.55 41.08
N PRO A 59 -32.05 -18.18 40.52
CA PRO A 59 -32.63 -18.61 39.25
C PRO A 59 -33.20 -17.45 38.36
N LYS A 60 -33.39 -17.74 37.06
CA LYS A 60 -34.38 -17.25 36.06
C LYS A 60 -34.86 -15.78 36.05
N ARG A 61 -34.87 -15.18 34.85
CA ARG A 61 -36.11 -14.67 34.19
C ARG A 61 -35.95 -14.57 32.67
N ARG A 62 -36.81 -15.28 31.93
CA ARG A 62 -37.12 -15.07 30.50
C ARG A 62 -38.12 -13.92 30.41
N PHE A 63 -37.97 -13.06 29.41
CA PHE A 63 -39.09 -12.39 28.77
C PHE A 63 -38.95 -12.53 27.26
N THR A 64 -39.89 -13.27 26.69
CA THR A 64 -40.26 -13.23 25.27
C THR A 64 -41.40 -12.22 25.16
N PHE A 65 -41.28 -11.24 24.27
CA PHE A 65 -42.44 -10.52 23.73
C PHE A 65 -42.33 -10.46 22.22
N PHE A 66 -43.44 -10.82 21.59
CA PHE A 66 -43.69 -10.94 20.17
C PHE A 66 -44.34 -9.64 19.66
N GLY A 67 -44.02 -9.24 18.43
CA GLY A 67 -45.00 -8.66 17.50
C GLY A 67 -44.93 -7.15 17.25
N GLY A 68 -44.52 -6.79 16.03
CA GLY A 68 -44.70 -5.45 15.45
C GLY A 68 -44.12 -5.39 14.04
N LYS A 69 -44.98 -5.60 13.04
CA LYS A 69 -44.67 -5.52 11.60
C LYS A 69 -44.56 -4.05 11.19
N SER A 70 -43.43 -3.64 10.63
CA SER A 70 -43.34 -2.54 9.66
C SER A 70 -42.33 -2.91 8.58
N ASN A 71 -42.80 -2.71 7.36
CA ASN A 71 -42.10 -2.89 6.11
C ASN A 71 -41.25 -1.64 5.92
N ASP A 72 -39.93 -1.75 5.90
CA ASP A 72 -39.06 -0.66 5.47
C ASP A 72 -37.95 -1.25 4.61
N GLU A 73 -37.77 -0.59 3.47
CA GLU A 73 -36.81 -0.84 2.42
C GLU A 73 -35.39 -0.78 3.00
N GLU A 74 -34.57 -1.79 2.70
CA GLU A 74 -33.15 -1.81 3.05
C GLU A 74 -32.43 -0.76 2.20
N GLU A 75 -32.23 0.42 2.77
CA GLU A 75 -31.30 1.44 2.28
C GLU A 75 -30.04 1.45 3.17
N ASP A 76 -28.87 1.37 2.53
CA ASP A 76 -27.53 1.27 3.10
C ASP A 76 -27.23 2.34 4.17
N THR A 77 -27.35 1.99 5.45
CA THR A 77 -27.03 2.87 6.59
C THR A 77 -25.63 2.63 7.18
N THR A 78 -24.94 1.55 6.79
CA THR A 78 -23.61 1.18 7.32
C THR A 78 -22.47 2.00 6.71
N ALA A 79 -22.62 2.49 5.47
CA ALA A 79 -21.62 3.31 4.81
C ALA A 79 -21.43 4.69 5.51
N ASN A 80 -22.50 5.29 6.04
CA ASN A 80 -22.47 6.62 6.64
C ASN A 80 -21.86 6.66 8.06
N GLY A 81 -21.89 5.55 8.80
CA GLY A 81 -21.28 5.45 10.14
C GLY A 81 -19.75 5.35 10.06
N VAL A 82 -19.25 4.54 9.12
CA VAL A 82 -17.83 4.31 8.89
C VAL A 82 -17.12 5.57 8.39
N THR A 83 -17.74 6.31 7.44
CA THR A 83 -17.21 7.59 6.95
C THR A 83 -17.13 8.63 8.06
N THR A 84 -18.09 8.66 9.00
CA THR A 84 -18.08 9.60 10.15
C THR A 84 -16.95 9.28 11.14
N SER A 85 -16.73 8.00 11.48
CA SER A 85 -15.60 7.61 12.35
C SER A 85 -14.23 7.83 11.72
N ILE A 86 -14.09 7.65 10.40
CA ILE A 86 -12.81 7.86 9.68
C ILE A 86 -12.56 9.35 9.42
N ALA A 87 -13.60 10.15 9.14
CA ALA A 87 -13.49 11.60 8.98
C ALA A 87 -13.00 12.31 10.25
N SER A 88 -13.22 11.72 11.43
CA SER A 88 -12.74 12.24 12.71
C SER A 88 -11.22 12.10 12.93
N ILE A 89 -10.50 11.44 12.02
CA ILE A 89 -9.03 11.38 12.01
C ILE A 89 -8.48 12.73 11.52
N ASN A 90 -8.58 13.77 12.37
CA ASN A 90 -7.97 15.06 12.13
C ASN A 90 -6.46 15.02 12.46
N ILE A 91 -5.63 15.47 11.51
CA ILE A 91 -4.20 15.75 11.74
C ILE A 91 -4.07 17.24 12.12
N THR A 92 -3.23 17.54 13.12
CA THR A 92 -2.71 18.89 13.37
C THR A 92 -1.72 19.31 12.27
N ASP A 93 -1.99 20.42 11.58
CA ASP A 93 -1.28 21.01 10.43
C ASP A 93 0.26 20.96 10.41
N GLY A 94 0.92 20.84 11.58
CA GLY A 94 2.37 20.94 11.73
C GLY A 94 3.21 19.85 11.05
N ASP A 95 2.61 18.75 10.59
CA ASP A 95 3.34 17.59 10.01
C ASP A 95 2.92 17.24 8.57
N ASP A 96 2.02 18.02 7.94
CA ASP A 96 1.54 17.75 6.58
C ASP A 96 2.44 18.34 5.50
N LYS A 97 3.73 17.97 5.52
CA LYS A 97 4.73 18.48 4.56
C LYS A 97 4.39 18.17 3.09
N TYR A 98 3.51 17.20 2.84
CA TYR A 98 3.25 16.67 1.49
C TYR A 98 1.77 16.75 1.07
N GLY A 99 0.88 17.36 1.85
CA GLY A 99 -0.55 17.43 1.55
C GLY A 99 -1.30 16.09 1.68
N GLN A 100 -0.71 15.12 2.40
CA GLN A 100 -1.26 13.76 2.55
C GLN A 100 -2.59 13.75 3.30
N SER A 101 -2.82 14.70 4.19
CA SER A 101 -4.10 14.79 4.92
C SER A 101 -5.24 15.15 3.96
N LYS A 102 -4.97 16.04 2.99
CA LYS A 102 -5.95 16.43 1.97
C LYS A 102 -6.23 15.28 1.01
N GLU A 103 -5.18 14.59 0.55
CA GLU A 103 -5.31 13.40 -0.31
C GLU A 103 -6.11 12.29 0.37
N PHE A 104 -5.91 12.10 1.68
CA PHE A 104 -6.68 11.14 2.48
C PHE A 104 -8.16 11.47 2.52
N GLN A 105 -8.52 12.72 2.82
CA GLN A 105 -9.93 13.13 2.85
C GLN A 105 -10.59 12.99 1.47
N GLN A 106 -9.86 13.33 0.41
CA GLN A 106 -10.32 13.10 -0.96
C GLN A 106 -10.47 11.61 -1.27
N ALA A 107 -9.53 10.76 -0.86
CA ALA A 107 -9.61 9.32 -1.06
C ALA A 107 -10.83 8.70 -0.38
N ILE A 108 -11.13 9.07 0.87
CA ILE A 108 -12.31 8.58 1.59
C ILE A 108 -13.62 9.06 0.96
N THR A 109 -13.61 10.22 0.29
CA THR A 109 -14.78 10.76 -0.40
C THR A 109 -14.98 10.15 -1.79
N ASP A 110 -13.89 9.99 -2.54
CA ASP A 110 -13.93 9.66 -3.98
C ASP A 110 -13.85 8.15 -4.26
N MET A 111 -13.46 7.34 -3.27
CA MET A 111 -13.26 5.89 -3.44
C MET A 111 -14.27 5.09 -2.61
N LYS A 112 -14.85 4.06 -3.23
CA LYS A 112 -15.69 3.11 -2.49
C LYS A 112 -14.83 2.19 -1.62
N PRO A 113 -15.33 1.76 -0.45
CA PRO A 113 -14.60 0.82 0.41
C PRO A 113 -14.15 -0.46 -0.32
N GLU A 114 -14.94 -0.95 -1.28
CA GLU A 114 -14.62 -2.11 -2.09
C GLU A 114 -13.43 -1.84 -3.04
N GLU A 115 -13.35 -0.65 -3.62
CA GLU A 115 -12.24 -0.27 -4.50
C GLU A 115 -10.93 -0.15 -3.72
N ILE A 116 -10.99 0.41 -2.51
CA ILE A 116 -9.86 0.45 -1.57
C ILE A 116 -9.40 -0.98 -1.28
N ARG A 117 -10.33 -1.88 -0.95
CA ARG A 117 -10.04 -3.29 -0.63
C ARG A 117 -9.42 -4.03 -1.80
N VAL A 118 -9.97 -3.90 -3.01
CA VAL A 118 -9.41 -4.55 -4.21
C VAL A 118 -8.00 -4.02 -4.50
N THR A 119 -7.82 -2.70 -4.43
CA THR A 119 -6.50 -2.07 -4.67
C THR A 119 -5.48 -2.50 -3.63
N LEU A 120 -5.87 -2.61 -2.36
CA LEU A 120 -5.00 -3.10 -1.29
C LEU A 120 -4.48 -4.51 -1.62
N TRP A 121 -5.35 -5.44 -1.98
CA TRP A 121 -4.94 -6.80 -2.31
C TRP A 121 -4.10 -6.88 -3.58
N ASN A 122 -4.40 -6.07 -4.60
CA ASN A 122 -3.55 -5.95 -5.78
C ASN A 122 -2.16 -5.38 -5.44
N MET A 123 -2.07 -4.48 -4.45
CA MET A 123 -0.81 -3.92 -3.99
C MET A 123 0.05 -4.95 -3.25
N VAL A 124 -0.55 -5.86 -2.48
CA VAL A 124 0.15 -6.94 -1.75
C VAL A 124 0.90 -7.86 -2.73
N LYS A 125 0.27 -8.26 -3.84
CA LYS A 125 0.84 -9.21 -4.82
C LYS A 125 1.32 -10.51 -4.15
N GLN A 126 2.59 -10.88 -4.31
CA GLN A 126 3.22 -12.04 -3.69
C GLN A 126 3.84 -11.77 -2.31
N ASP A 127 3.79 -10.52 -1.80
CA ASP A 127 4.33 -10.18 -0.48
C ASP A 127 3.40 -10.69 0.64
N ASN A 128 3.93 -10.79 1.86
CA ASN A 128 3.09 -10.96 3.05
C ASN A 128 2.25 -9.68 3.27
N PRO A 129 0.93 -9.76 3.53
CA PRO A 129 0.10 -8.58 3.74
C PRO A 129 0.54 -7.76 4.97
N ASP A 130 1.04 -8.39 6.04
CA ASP A 130 1.59 -7.68 7.20
C ASP A 130 2.85 -6.88 6.82
N SER A 131 3.70 -7.44 5.96
CA SER A 131 4.89 -6.73 5.46
C SER A 131 4.50 -5.43 4.77
N LEU A 132 3.38 -5.38 4.05
CA LEU A 132 2.89 -4.14 3.45
C LEU A 132 2.56 -3.10 4.52
N LEU A 133 1.76 -3.45 5.52
CA LEU A 133 1.36 -2.52 6.60
C LEU A 133 2.55 -2.08 7.44
N LEU A 134 3.44 -3.01 7.78
CA LEU A 134 4.65 -2.73 8.55
C LEU A 134 5.58 -1.72 7.85
N ARG A 135 5.63 -1.70 6.50
CA ARG A 135 6.37 -0.66 5.75
C ARG A 135 5.84 0.74 6.08
N PHE A 136 4.52 0.93 6.13
CA PHE A 136 3.90 2.21 6.47
C PHE A 136 4.08 2.58 7.95
N LEU A 137 3.92 1.63 8.86
CA LEU A 137 4.16 1.85 10.30
C LEU A 137 5.61 2.30 10.55
N ARG A 138 6.61 1.60 9.99
CA ARG A 138 8.01 2.00 10.13
C ARG A 138 8.27 3.39 9.53
N ALA A 139 7.74 3.67 8.34
CA ALA A 139 7.88 4.96 7.66
C ALA A 139 7.23 6.14 8.42
N ARG A 140 6.31 5.86 9.34
CA ARG A 140 5.64 6.85 10.18
C ARG A 140 5.96 6.69 11.67
N LYS A 141 7.13 6.12 11.98
CA LYS A 141 7.64 5.99 13.36
C LYS A 141 6.63 5.31 14.29
N TRP A 142 5.89 4.33 13.78
CA TRP A 142 4.84 3.60 14.48
C TRP A 142 3.66 4.48 14.97
N ASP A 143 3.38 5.58 14.27
CA ASP A 143 2.15 6.36 14.38
C ASP A 143 1.09 5.78 13.44
N ILE A 144 0.08 5.16 14.01
CA ILE A 144 -0.95 4.41 13.28
C ILE A 144 -1.79 5.33 12.39
N LYS A 145 -2.16 6.53 12.88
CA LYS A 145 -3.01 7.47 12.13
C LYS A 145 -2.25 7.99 10.92
N LYS A 146 -1.00 8.39 11.10
CA LYS A 146 -0.15 8.86 9.99
C LYS A 146 0.15 7.73 8.99
N ALA A 147 0.33 6.50 9.48
CA ALA A 147 0.53 5.33 8.62
C ALA A 147 -0.71 5.03 7.77
N LEU A 148 -1.92 5.09 8.36
CA LEU A 148 -3.18 4.91 7.64
C LEU A 148 -3.38 5.97 6.56
N ILE A 149 -3.11 7.23 6.90
CA ILE A 149 -3.22 8.36 5.97
C ILE A 149 -2.27 8.16 4.79
N MET A 150 -1.01 7.82 5.05
CA MET A 150 -0.05 7.52 3.99
C MET A 150 -0.48 6.32 3.14
N LEU A 151 -1.01 5.25 3.74
CA LEU A 151 -1.46 4.06 3.02
C LEU A 151 -2.65 4.37 2.09
N VAL A 152 -3.67 5.05 2.59
CA VAL A 152 -4.87 5.37 1.81
C VAL A 152 -4.57 6.39 0.70
N SER A 153 -3.72 7.40 0.96
CA SER A 153 -3.23 8.30 -0.11
C SER A 153 -2.46 7.52 -1.18
N THR A 154 -1.64 6.54 -0.77
CA THR A 154 -0.92 5.68 -1.72
C THR A 154 -1.89 4.83 -2.55
N ILE A 155 -2.95 4.29 -1.94
CA ILE A 155 -3.99 3.54 -2.64
C ILE A 155 -4.71 4.42 -3.67
N ARG A 156 -5.07 5.66 -3.32
CA ARG A 156 -5.67 6.61 -4.27
C ARG A 156 -4.76 6.90 -5.45
N TRP A 157 -3.50 7.26 -5.18
CA TRP A 157 -2.51 7.51 -6.24
C TRP A 157 -2.36 6.30 -7.16
N ARG A 158 -2.34 5.10 -6.58
CA ARG A 158 -2.18 3.84 -7.29
C ARG A 158 -3.38 3.53 -8.19
N LEU A 159 -4.60 3.76 -7.71
CA LEU A 159 -5.84 3.46 -8.42
C LEU A 159 -6.24 4.56 -9.42
N GLN A 160 -6.25 5.82 -9.00
CA GLN A 160 -6.87 6.91 -9.73
C GLN A 160 -5.85 7.71 -10.56
N ASP A 161 -4.74 8.10 -9.95
CA ASP A 161 -3.80 9.03 -10.58
C ASP A 161 -2.94 8.32 -11.64
N VAL A 162 -2.28 7.23 -11.25
CA VAL A 162 -1.29 6.54 -12.10
C VAL A 162 -1.83 5.23 -12.68
N LYS A 163 -2.89 4.66 -12.10
CA LYS A 163 -3.54 3.43 -12.58
C LYS A 163 -2.55 2.26 -12.72
N VAL A 164 -1.79 2.03 -11.65
CA VAL A 164 -0.64 1.12 -11.69
C VAL A 164 -1.04 -0.32 -12.05
N ASP A 165 -2.12 -0.84 -11.47
CA ASP A 165 -2.59 -2.21 -11.79
C ASP A 165 -3.30 -2.26 -13.13
N ASP A 166 -4.29 -1.40 -13.35
CA ASP A 166 -5.22 -1.51 -14.48
C ASP A 166 -4.60 -1.10 -15.82
N ASP A 167 -3.52 -0.32 -15.78
CA ASP A 167 -2.83 0.17 -16.95
C ASP A 167 -1.37 -0.29 -16.98
N ILE A 168 -0.50 0.26 -16.13
CA ILE A 168 0.96 0.11 -16.28
C ILE A 168 1.41 -1.36 -16.20
N VAL A 169 1.06 -2.06 -15.11
CA VAL A 169 1.54 -3.43 -14.88
C VAL A 169 0.80 -4.43 -15.77
N LYS A 170 -0.50 -4.25 -15.98
CA LYS A 170 -1.32 -5.13 -16.83
C LYS A 170 -0.88 -5.12 -18.29
N ASN A 171 -0.55 -3.94 -18.82
CA ASN A 171 -0.21 -3.76 -20.22
C ASN A 171 1.29 -3.98 -20.51
N GLY A 172 2.14 -3.61 -19.55
CA GLY A 172 3.59 -3.85 -19.59
C GLY A 172 4.30 -3.29 -20.83
N GLU A 173 5.42 -3.91 -21.19
CA GLU A 173 6.24 -3.55 -22.34
C GLU A 173 5.59 -3.91 -23.69
N LEU A 174 4.66 -4.87 -23.69
CA LEU A 174 3.95 -5.28 -24.90
C LEU A 174 3.07 -4.15 -25.43
N ALA A 175 2.36 -3.44 -24.55
CA ALA A 175 1.56 -2.29 -25.00
C ALA A 175 2.42 -1.16 -25.55
N ALA A 176 3.59 -0.90 -24.97
CA ALA A 176 4.54 0.08 -25.53
C ALA A 176 5.03 -0.35 -26.93
N LEU A 177 5.21 -1.66 -27.15
CA LEU A 177 5.54 -2.20 -28.48
C LEU A 177 4.41 -2.01 -29.49
N GLU A 178 3.17 -2.29 -29.12
CA GLU A 178 2.03 -2.08 -30.02
C GLU A 178 1.77 -0.59 -30.28
N GLN A 179 1.89 0.27 -29.25
CA GLN A 179 1.84 1.72 -29.39
C GLN A 179 2.89 2.22 -30.40
N SER A 180 4.12 1.72 -30.36
CA SER A 180 5.17 2.11 -31.31
C SER A 180 4.87 1.79 -32.79
N LYS A 181 3.86 0.95 -33.05
CA LYS A 181 3.37 0.61 -34.39
C LYS A 181 2.08 1.34 -34.77
N SER A 182 1.53 2.16 -33.86
CA SER A 182 0.30 2.92 -34.07
C SER A 182 0.43 3.89 -35.25
N SER A 183 -0.69 4.11 -35.94
CA SER A 183 -0.82 5.19 -36.92
C SER A 183 -1.01 6.56 -36.27
N ASP A 184 -1.45 6.62 -35.02
CA ASP A 184 -1.56 7.86 -34.26
C ASP A 184 -0.17 8.34 -33.81
N PRO A 185 0.28 9.55 -34.22
CA PRO A 185 1.62 10.04 -33.89
C PRO A 185 1.90 10.15 -32.39
N GLU A 186 0.92 10.53 -31.58
CA GLU A 186 1.13 10.70 -30.13
C GLU A 186 1.28 9.35 -29.41
N GLU A 187 0.38 8.40 -29.66
CA GLU A 187 0.52 7.04 -29.12
C GLU A 187 1.81 6.37 -29.60
N LYS A 188 2.17 6.55 -30.88
CA LYS A 188 3.44 6.07 -31.42
C LYS A 188 4.63 6.62 -30.67
N ARG A 189 4.66 7.94 -30.45
CA ARG A 189 5.73 8.62 -29.72
C ARG A 189 5.86 8.08 -28.29
N LYS A 190 4.76 7.90 -27.56
CA LYS A 190 4.78 7.35 -26.18
C LYS A 190 5.41 5.96 -26.14
N GLY A 191 4.98 5.06 -27.03
CA GLY A 191 5.51 3.70 -27.11
C GLY A 191 7.00 3.68 -27.44
N GLU A 192 7.43 4.48 -28.42
CA GLU A 192 8.84 4.62 -28.80
C GLU A 192 9.68 5.18 -27.64
N GLU A 193 9.23 6.24 -26.97
CA GLU A 193 9.92 6.86 -25.85
C GLU A 193 10.09 5.91 -24.68
N PHE A 194 9.04 5.16 -24.31
CA PHE A 194 9.09 4.16 -23.23
C PHE A 194 10.08 3.05 -23.56
N LEU A 195 9.96 2.44 -24.73
CA LEU A 195 10.85 1.36 -25.17
C LEU A 195 12.30 1.81 -25.30
N LYS A 196 12.53 3.07 -25.69
CA LYS A 196 13.87 3.65 -25.77
C LYS A 196 14.54 3.65 -24.39
N GLN A 197 13.81 3.94 -23.30
CA GLN A 197 14.36 3.91 -21.93
C GLN A 197 14.85 2.51 -21.54
N MET A 198 14.03 1.50 -21.84
CA MET A 198 14.29 0.10 -21.55
C MET A 198 15.46 -0.42 -22.40
N ARG A 199 15.42 -0.21 -23.72
CA ARG A 199 16.43 -0.71 -24.67
C ARG A 199 17.81 -0.11 -24.47
N MET A 200 17.88 1.17 -24.08
CA MET A 200 19.18 1.79 -23.78
C MET A 200 19.78 1.35 -22.44
N GLY A 201 19.01 0.64 -21.61
CA GLY A 201 19.40 0.26 -20.26
C GLY A 201 19.57 1.48 -19.35
N LYS A 202 18.65 2.45 -19.42
CA LYS A 202 18.66 3.64 -18.54
C LYS A 202 18.51 3.22 -17.07
N GLY A 203 17.66 2.24 -16.82
CA GLY A 203 17.53 1.52 -15.56
C GLY A 203 17.38 0.03 -15.84
N TYR A 204 18.01 -0.83 -15.04
CA TYR A 204 17.79 -2.28 -15.09
C TYR A 204 18.08 -2.90 -13.72
N ILE A 205 17.51 -4.08 -13.47
CA ILE A 205 17.71 -4.80 -12.21
C ILE A 205 18.67 -5.96 -12.47
N HIS A 206 19.72 -6.07 -11.67
CA HIS A 206 20.69 -7.17 -11.82
C HIS A 206 21.38 -7.52 -10.51
N GLY A 207 21.32 -8.81 -10.16
CA GLY A 207 21.96 -9.34 -8.96
C GLY A 207 21.32 -8.85 -7.67
N VAL A 208 21.97 -9.20 -6.56
CA VAL A 208 21.61 -8.79 -5.21
C VAL A 208 22.85 -8.29 -4.48
N ASP A 209 22.67 -7.43 -3.50
CA ASP A 209 23.77 -7.03 -2.62
C ASP A 209 24.05 -8.08 -1.53
N LYS A 210 24.95 -7.74 -0.59
CA LYS A 210 25.33 -8.65 0.51
C LYS A 210 24.18 -8.97 1.48
N ASP A 211 23.13 -8.16 1.48
CA ASP A 211 21.94 -8.32 2.31
C ASP A 211 20.79 -8.98 1.52
N GLY A 212 21.04 -9.40 0.27
CA GLY A 212 20.06 -10.03 -0.61
C GLY A 212 19.07 -9.07 -1.28
N ARG A 213 19.31 -7.75 -1.20
CA ARG A 213 18.43 -6.75 -1.83
C ARG A 213 18.67 -6.71 -3.34
N PRO A 214 17.62 -6.84 -4.18
CA PRO A 214 17.75 -6.64 -5.62
C PRO A 214 18.35 -5.27 -5.93
N ILE A 215 19.32 -5.23 -6.86
CA ILE A 215 20.01 -4.00 -7.23
C ILE A 215 19.39 -3.41 -8.49
N CYS A 216 18.76 -2.25 -8.37
CA CYS A 216 18.33 -1.41 -9.49
C CYS A 216 19.48 -0.48 -9.90
N VAL A 217 20.11 -0.76 -11.04
CA VAL A 217 21.20 0.05 -11.61
C VAL A 217 20.60 1.15 -12.48
N ILE A 218 20.88 2.41 -12.13
CA ILE A 218 20.41 3.60 -12.87
C ILE A 218 21.62 4.27 -13.52
N ARG A 219 21.64 4.32 -14.85
CA ARG A 219 22.70 4.93 -15.66
C ARG A 219 22.39 6.38 -15.96
N VAL A 220 22.82 7.24 -15.05
CA VAL A 220 22.46 8.66 -15.05
C VAL A 220 22.96 9.40 -16.30
N ARG A 221 24.10 9.00 -16.87
CA ARG A 221 24.64 9.57 -18.13
C ARG A 221 23.69 9.43 -19.33
N LEU A 222 22.74 8.49 -19.28
CA LEU A 222 21.76 8.27 -20.34
C LEU A 222 20.49 9.13 -20.16
N HIS A 223 20.35 9.85 -19.05
CA HIS A 223 19.20 10.71 -18.82
C HIS A 223 19.34 12.03 -19.57
N LYS A 224 18.52 12.19 -20.61
CA LYS A 224 18.31 13.43 -21.36
C LYS A 224 16.85 13.85 -21.20
N PRO A 225 16.53 14.99 -20.58
CA PRO A 225 15.14 15.39 -20.37
C PRO A 225 14.34 15.52 -21.67
N ALA A 226 14.95 16.01 -22.75
CA ALA A 226 14.29 16.21 -24.04
C ALA A 226 13.97 14.91 -24.81
N ASP A 227 14.45 13.76 -24.36
CA ASP A 227 14.28 12.48 -25.07
C ASP A 227 12.91 11.81 -24.80
N GLN A 228 12.17 12.28 -23.79
CA GLN A 228 10.86 11.72 -23.42
C GLN A 228 10.01 12.71 -22.62
N SER A 229 8.70 12.51 -22.64
CA SER A 229 7.80 13.24 -21.72
C SER A 229 8.01 12.80 -20.26
N THR A 230 7.63 13.67 -19.32
CA THR A 230 7.66 13.35 -17.87
C THR A 230 6.76 12.16 -17.56
N ASP A 231 5.56 12.14 -18.12
CA ASP A 231 4.60 11.03 -18.00
C ASP A 231 5.22 9.69 -18.46
N THR A 232 5.84 9.68 -19.65
CA THR A 232 6.52 8.47 -20.16
C THR A 232 7.60 7.97 -19.19
N LEU A 233 8.38 8.89 -18.61
CA LEU A 233 9.47 8.55 -17.70
C LEU A 233 8.96 8.06 -16.33
N ASP A 234 7.90 8.68 -15.80
CA ASP A 234 7.26 8.28 -14.55
C ASP A 234 6.65 6.89 -14.69
N ARG A 235 5.94 6.62 -15.81
CA ARG A 235 5.39 5.30 -16.12
C ARG A 235 6.48 4.22 -16.23
N PHE A 236 7.58 4.52 -16.92
CA PHE A 236 8.73 3.62 -16.99
C PHE A 236 9.34 3.34 -15.61
N THR A 237 9.40 4.36 -14.75
CA THR A 237 9.93 4.24 -13.39
C THR A 237 9.02 3.35 -12.53
N VAL A 238 7.70 3.58 -12.56
CA VAL A 238 6.71 2.76 -11.85
C VAL A 238 6.75 1.31 -12.32
N TYR A 239 6.76 1.08 -13.63
CA TYR A 239 6.90 -0.27 -14.21
C TYR A 239 8.18 -0.97 -13.73
N THR A 240 9.30 -0.26 -13.70
CA THR A 240 10.59 -0.81 -13.23
C THR A 240 10.54 -1.15 -11.73
N ILE A 241 9.96 -0.29 -10.89
CA ILE A 241 9.82 -0.54 -9.45
C ILE A 241 8.89 -1.74 -9.19
N GLU A 242 7.74 -1.79 -9.86
CA GLU A 242 6.80 -2.91 -9.72
C GLU A 242 7.39 -4.23 -10.22
N SER A 243 8.25 -4.18 -11.24
CA SER A 243 9.02 -5.34 -11.71
C SER A 243 10.07 -5.78 -10.69
N ALA A 244 10.78 -4.82 -10.05
CA ALA A 244 11.76 -5.11 -9.01
C ALA A 244 11.14 -5.81 -7.79
N ARG A 245 9.88 -5.50 -7.45
CA ARG A 245 9.17 -6.18 -6.35
C ARG A 245 9.02 -7.67 -6.57
N MET A 246 8.94 -8.14 -7.82
CA MET A 246 8.88 -9.58 -8.13
C MET A 246 10.19 -10.31 -7.82
N MET A 247 11.28 -9.57 -7.60
CA MET A 247 12.61 -10.12 -7.31
C MET A 247 12.90 -10.15 -5.80
N LEU A 248 11.98 -9.66 -4.96
CA LEU A 248 12.12 -9.73 -3.51
C LEU A 248 11.89 -11.17 -3.02
N SER A 249 12.82 -11.67 -2.21
CA SER A 249 12.71 -12.95 -1.54
C SER A 249 12.66 -12.72 -0.04
N PRO A 250 11.68 -13.27 0.71
CA PRO A 250 11.66 -13.21 2.16
C PRO A 250 13.02 -13.67 2.75
N PRO A 251 13.51 -13.01 3.82
CA PRO A 251 12.88 -11.93 4.58
C PRO A 251 13.16 -10.51 4.03
N VAL A 252 13.70 -10.38 2.81
CA VAL A 252 14.07 -9.09 2.22
C VAL A 252 12.84 -8.35 1.72
N GLU A 253 12.61 -7.14 2.24
CA GLU A 253 11.48 -6.27 1.86
C GLU A 253 11.91 -5.02 1.07
N THR A 254 13.20 -4.87 0.76
CA THR A 254 13.76 -3.66 0.12
C THR A 254 14.63 -3.98 -1.09
N ALA A 255 14.66 -3.07 -2.05
CA ALA A 255 15.61 -3.04 -3.16
C ALA A 255 16.58 -1.86 -2.95
N VAL A 256 17.75 -1.92 -3.58
CA VAL A 256 18.75 -0.85 -3.54
C VAL A 256 18.95 -0.24 -4.91
N SER A 257 18.96 1.08 -5.00
CA SER A 257 19.23 1.79 -6.24
C SER A 257 20.71 2.20 -6.29
N PHE A 258 21.43 1.73 -7.31
CA PHE A 258 22.80 2.14 -7.60
C PHE A 258 22.82 3.18 -8.72
N LEU A 259 23.14 4.43 -8.38
CA LEU A 259 23.23 5.52 -9.34
C LEU A 259 24.65 5.63 -9.90
N SER A 260 24.83 5.18 -11.15
CA SER A 260 26.11 5.32 -11.86
C SER A 260 26.26 6.73 -12.43
N LEU A 261 27.17 7.51 -11.84
CA LEU A 261 27.49 8.89 -12.22
C LEU A 261 28.65 9.02 -13.22
N HIS A 262 29.25 7.90 -13.66
CA HIS A 262 30.39 7.91 -14.59
C HIS A 262 30.09 8.76 -15.84
N GLU A 263 31.03 9.66 -16.18
CA GLU A 263 30.98 10.63 -17.31
C GLU A 263 29.87 11.69 -17.27
N ARG A 264 29.14 11.86 -16.15
CA ARG A 264 28.22 13.00 -16.02
C ARG A 264 29.04 14.27 -15.80
N ILE A 265 29.31 15.02 -16.88
CA ILE A 265 29.84 16.38 -16.76
C ILE A 265 28.74 17.21 -16.08
N PHE A 266 28.97 17.65 -14.85
CA PHE A 266 28.06 18.53 -14.12
C PHE A 266 28.02 19.92 -14.77
N LYS A 267 27.36 20.05 -15.92
CA LYS A 267 27.16 21.34 -16.60
C LYS A 267 25.95 22.12 -16.08
N HIS A 268 25.18 21.55 -15.15
CA HIS A 268 23.89 22.11 -14.69
C HIS A 268 23.73 22.12 -13.16
N LEU A 269 24.82 22.19 -12.40
CA LEU A 269 24.79 22.37 -10.93
C LEU A 269 25.26 23.76 -10.48
N THR A 270 25.20 24.76 -11.36
CA THR A 270 25.45 26.18 -11.06
C THR A 270 24.22 26.99 -11.42
#